data_AF-A0A949YHS8-F1
#
_entry.id   AF-A0A949YHS8-F1
#
_cell.length_a   1.000
_cell.length_b   1.000
_cell.length_c   1.000
_cell.angle_alpha   90.00
_cell.angle_beta   90.00
_cell.angle_gamma   90.00
#
_symmetry.space_group_name_H-M   'P 1'
#
loop_
_entity.id
_entity.type
_entity.pdbx_description
1 polymer ?
#
loop_
_entity_poly.entity_id
_entity_poly.type
_entity_poly.pdbx_seq_one_letter_code
_entity_poly.pdbx_strand_id
1 'polypeptide(L)'
;MSPSTRFPLDQAGPTLFPNRYLILAVVLLAVTLYRLWYSTQLELVGDEAYYWLWSRRLDLAYLDKGPVIAWFIWVGTALFGQNPFGIRFFAVILSTATGIGIFLLARRLFSDRVGFWALLLAGLAPMFAVGSILMTIDTPLICFWTFAALAFWWAKDSTRFLPWIVTGLLVGLSTLSKYTGAMELISLALFCLWYAPSRKQLLNGRFLVLLLVVGLCLVPVIYWNWQHEWPTLRFLTHRGALDEKAHIRPLDVLTFLGGQAGVISPVIFIALMVVLFLPSLKTADDDGETRFLLSLFLPLFLLYFFLSFQKASQANWPAAAYIGGFVFLAAKWDVLMERVRWGRWVAIAGLAVALIETAGLQETRWLNLPPGKDPLDRARGARDLAAQVSALETESGTKVVIANAYMTASLLSFYLPGQPDVYMPLTSAPYNQLILWPTYREVHPNEDAIFVTEMNRVPNSLKDDFPNIESGKLLTITQDGRTIRKLYAFVCRRQRETSNQPVPGT
;
A
#
# COMPACT_ATOMS: atom_id res chain seq x y z
N MET A 1 45.86 9.12 24.94
CA MET A 1 44.66 8.81 24.14
C MET A 1 45.09 7.89 23.01
N SER A 2 44.84 6.59 23.18
CA SER A 2 45.17 5.56 22.18
C SER A 2 44.21 5.67 20.99
N PRO A 3 44.69 5.54 19.74
CA PRO A 3 43.80 5.43 18.60
C PRO A 3 43.01 4.12 18.71
N SER A 4 41.74 4.21 18.32
CA SER A 4 40.74 3.15 18.33
C SER A 4 41.19 1.94 17.52
N THR A 5 41.23 0.78 18.18
CA THR A 5 41.18 -0.53 17.54
C THR A 5 39.82 -0.66 16.88
N ARG A 6 39.73 -0.28 15.60
CA ARG A 6 38.62 -0.67 14.72
C ARG A 6 38.56 -2.19 14.73
N PHE A 7 37.42 -2.78 15.09
CA PHE A 7 37.19 -4.20 14.85
C PHE A 7 37.37 -4.49 13.35
N PRO A 8 38.12 -5.54 12.96
CA PRO A 8 38.39 -5.84 11.56
C PRO A 8 37.17 -6.50 10.93
N LEU A 9 36.18 -5.71 10.52
CA LEU A 9 35.11 -6.15 9.61
C LEU A 9 35.55 -6.09 8.12
N ASP A 10 36.81 -5.71 7.86
CA ASP A 10 37.44 -5.71 6.52
C ASP A 10 38.22 -7.00 6.20
N GLN A 11 38.12 -8.05 7.02
CA GLN A 11 38.55 -9.36 6.51
C GLN A 11 37.54 -9.80 5.46
N ALA A 12 37.92 -9.59 4.20
CA ALA A 12 37.35 -10.26 3.05
C ALA A 12 37.44 -11.77 3.31
N GLY A 13 36.41 -12.32 3.96
CA GLY A 13 36.15 -13.74 3.97
C GLY A 13 36.07 -14.23 2.52
N PRO A 14 36.24 -15.55 2.28
CA PRO A 14 36.29 -16.11 0.94
C PRO A 14 35.19 -15.49 0.08
N THR A 15 35.59 -14.87 -1.03
CA THR A 15 34.69 -14.26 -1.99
C THR A 15 33.85 -15.38 -2.59
N LEU A 16 32.74 -15.71 -1.93
CA LEU A 16 31.80 -16.76 -2.33
C LEU A 16 31.41 -16.61 -3.81
N PHE A 17 31.47 -15.37 -4.36
CA PHE A 17 31.34 -15.11 -5.78
C PHE A 17 32.23 -13.93 -6.24
N PRO A 18 33.23 -14.13 -7.13
CA PRO A 18 34.03 -13.05 -7.70
C PRO A 18 33.21 -12.04 -8.52
N ASN A 19 31.99 -12.42 -8.94
CA ASN A 19 31.03 -11.59 -9.69
C ASN A 19 29.76 -11.24 -8.88
N ARG A 20 29.87 -11.05 -7.56
CA ARG A 20 28.70 -10.86 -6.66
C ARG A 20 27.69 -9.78 -7.10
N TYR A 21 28.15 -8.66 -7.66
CA TYR A 21 27.25 -7.60 -8.13
C TYR A 21 26.55 -7.96 -9.44
N LEU A 22 27.23 -8.68 -10.35
CA LEU A 22 26.60 -9.20 -11.56
C LEU A 22 25.54 -10.24 -11.22
N ILE A 23 25.83 -11.16 -10.30
CA ILE A 23 24.85 -12.14 -9.83
C ILE A 23 23.66 -11.43 -9.20
N LEU A 24 23.89 -10.45 -8.33
CA LEU A 24 22.82 -9.68 -7.72
C LEU A 24 21.97 -8.94 -8.78
N ALA A 25 22.61 -8.32 -9.77
CA ALA A 25 21.92 -7.65 -10.87
C ALA A 25 21.10 -8.63 -11.72
N VAL A 26 21.65 -9.80 -12.04
CA VAL A 26 20.95 -10.86 -12.80
C VAL A 26 19.76 -11.40 -12.01
N VAL A 27 19.92 -11.66 -10.71
CA VAL A 27 18.83 -12.12 -9.84
C VAL A 27 17.73 -11.06 -9.74
N LEU A 28 18.10 -9.80 -9.49
CA LEU A 28 17.14 -8.69 -9.45
C LEU A 28 16.40 -8.56 -10.79
N LEU A 29 17.12 -8.60 -11.92
CA LEU A 29 16.51 -8.55 -13.24
C LEU A 29 15.55 -9.73 -13.46
N ALA A 30 15.96 -10.96 -13.13
CA ALA A 30 15.12 -12.15 -13.26
C ALA A 30 13.85 -12.03 -12.40
N VAL A 31 13.97 -11.57 -11.16
CA VAL A 31 12.82 -11.34 -10.26
C VAL A 31 11.91 -10.23 -10.79
N THR A 32 12.46 -9.14 -11.32
CA THR A 32 11.70 -8.05 -11.93
C THR A 32 10.93 -8.55 -13.16
N LEU A 33 11.58 -9.30 -14.05
CA LEU A 33 10.94 -9.88 -15.25
C LEU A 33 9.84 -10.87 -14.86
N TYR A 34 10.10 -11.73 -13.87
CA TYR A 34 9.09 -12.63 -13.32
C TYR A 34 7.89 -11.86 -12.78
N ARG A 35 8.09 -10.80 -11.98
CA ARG A 35 7.00 -9.98 -11.42
C ARG A 35 6.21 -9.26 -12.51
N LEU A 36 6.87 -8.76 -13.55
CA LEU A 36 6.20 -8.16 -14.71
C LEU A 36 5.30 -9.18 -15.40
N TRP A 37 5.79 -10.38 -15.67
CA TRP A 37 4.98 -11.47 -16.21
C TRP A 37 3.83 -11.85 -15.27
N TYR A 38 4.13 -12.10 -14.00
CA TYR A 38 3.16 -12.54 -13.00
C TYR A 38 2.06 -11.50 -12.74
N SER A 39 2.36 -10.19 -12.87
CA SER A 39 1.38 -9.10 -12.76
C SER A 39 0.21 -9.22 -13.74
N THR A 40 0.36 -9.99 -14.81
CA THR A 40 -0.67 -10.23 -15.84
C THR A 40 -1.57 -11.43 -15.55
N GLN A 41 -1.19 -12.28 -14.58
CA GLN A 41 -1.84 -13.55 -14.31
C GLN A 41 -3.04 -13.44 -13.36
N LEU A 42 -3.09 -12.36 -12.57
CA LEU A 42 -4.17 -12.09 -11.62
C LEU A 42 -5.08 -10.96 -12.10
N GLU A 43 -6.36 -11.03 -11.77
CA GLU A 43 -7.27 -9.91 -11.93
C GLU A 43 -6.94 -8.80 -10.92
N LEU A 44 -7.43 -7.59 -11.16
CA LEU A 44 -7.23 -6.47 -10.24
C LEU A 44 -7.89 -6.76 -8.90
N VAL A 45 -7.25 -6.34 -7.82
CA VAL A 45 -7.95 -6.21 -6.54
C VAL A 45 -8.75 -4.91 -6.51
N GLY A 46 -9.76 -4.84 -5.64
CA GLY A 46 -10.64 -3.67 -5.54
C GLY A 46 -9.91 -2.33 -5.35
N ASP A 47 -8.83 -2.30 -4.58
CA ASP A 47 -8.02 -1.09 -4.37
C ASP A 47 -7.34 -0.62 -5.67
N GLU A 48 -6.80 -1.54 -6.49
CA GLU A 48 -6.15 -1.19 -7.76
C GLU A 48 -7.16 -0.63 -8.76
N ALA A 49 -8.33 -1.26 -8.87
CA ALA A 49 -9.40 -0.77 -9.73
C ALA A 49 -9.89 0.62 -9.26
N TYR A 50 -9.94 0.84 -7.95
CA TYR A 50 -10.34 2.11 -7.37
C TYR A 50 -9.32 3.23 -7.67
N TYR A 51 -8.03 2.96 -7.51
CA TYR A 51 -6.98 3.92 -7.88
C TYR A 51 -6.85 4.11 -9.40
N TRP A 52 -7.25 3.11 -10.19
CA TRP A 52 -7.39 3.27 -11.63
C TRP A 52 -8.50 4.28 -11.99
N LEU A 53 -9.63 4.29 -11.29
CA LEU A 53 -10.64 5.34 -11.50
C LEU A 53 -10.07 6.74 -11.22
N TRP A 54 -9.21 6.88 -10.21
CA TRP A 54 -8.51 8.14 -9.94
C TRP A 54 -7.63 8.55 -11.12
N SER A 55 -6.92 7.60 -11.74
CA SER A 55 -6.09 7.87 -12.92
C SER A 55 -6.86 8.36 -14.15
N ARG A 56 -8.17 8.05 -14.23
CA ARG A 56 -9.06 8.56 -15.29
C ARG A 56 -9.50 10.00 -15.04
N ARG A 57 -9.38 10.49 -13.81
CA ARG A 57 -9.82 11.81 -13.36
C ARG A 57 -8.69 12.43 -12.52
N LEU A 58 -7.60 12.79 -13.21
CA LEU A 58 -6.43 13.37 -12.55
C LEU A 58 -6.80 14.66 -11.84
N ASP A 59 -6.44 14.72 -10.56
CA ASP A 59 -6.69 15.86 -9.69
C ASP A 59 -5.48 16.10 -8.76
N LEU A 60 -5.50 17.20 -8.03
CA LEU A 60 -4.42 17.60 -7.12
C LEU A 60 -4.38 16.74 -5.85
N ALA A 61 -5.51 16.18 -5.44
CA ALA A 61 -5.62 15.20 -4.36
C ALA A 61 -6.92 14.40 -4.51
N TYR A 62 -7.06 13.38 -3.67
CA TYR A 62 -8.28 12.57 -3.54
C TYR A 62 -8.67 12.50 -2.06
N LEU A 63 -9.87 12.01 -1.78
CA LEU A 63 -10.52 12.04 -0.47
C LEU A 63 -9.59 11.66 0.69
N ASP A 64 -8.74 10.64 0.53
CA ASP A 64 -7.92 10.17 1.63
C ASP A 64 -6.43 10.13 1.34
N LYS A 65 -5.98 10.53 0.15
CA LYS A 65 -4.58 10.42 -0.32
C LYS A 65 -4.23 11.52 -1.31
N GLY A 66 -2.93 11.76 -1.51
CA GLY A 66 -2.46 12.62 -2.60
C GLY A 66 -2.45 11.90 -3.96
N PRO A 67 -1.95 12.57 -5.01
CA PRO A 67 -2.23 12.17 -6.40
C PRO A 67 -1.22 11.18 -6.99
N VAL A 68 -0.12 10.89 -6.29
CA VAL A 68 1.04 10.17 -6.85
C VAL A 68 0.68 8.80 -7.43
N ILE A 69 -0.20 8.04 -6.77
CA ILE A 69 -0.64 6.75 -7.28
C ILE A 69 -1.39 6.88 -8.61
N ALA A 70 -2.28 7.86 -8.72
CA ALA A 70 -3.07 8.11 -9.92
C ALA A 70 -2.16 8.49 -11.10
N TRP A 71 -1.10 9.27 -10.85
CA TRP A 71 -0.11 9.63 -11.88
C TRP A 71 0.62 8.40 -12.42
N PHE A 72 1.12 7.52 -11.54
CA PHE A 72 1.81 6.30 -11.98
C PHE A 72 0.88 5.37 -12.77
N ILE A 73 -0.37 5.20 -12.32
CA ILE A 73 -1.35 4.38 -13.05
C ILE A 73 -1.71 5.03 -14.39
N TRP A 74 -1.85 6.36 -14.44
CA TRP A 74 -2.14 7.09 -15.67
C TRP A 74 -1.02 6.92 -16.70
N VAL A 75 0.25 7.12 -16.30
CA VAL A 75 1.40 6.88 -17.20
C VAL A 75 1.46 5.41 -17.61
N GLY A 76 1.27 4.48 -16.69
CA GLY A 76 1.35 3.04 -16.98
C GLY A 76 0.28 2.58 -17.97
N THR A 77 -0.96 3.03 -17.79
CA THR A 77 -2.07 2.72 -18.71
C THR A 77 -1.98 3.48 -20.04
N ALA A 78 -1.37 4.67 -20.07
CA ALA A 78 -1.06 5.37 -21.31
C ALA A 78 0.00 4.62 -22.15
N LEU A 79 1.00 4.01 -21.50
CA LEU A 79 2.08 3.28 -22.18
C LEU A 79 1.68 1.88 -22.62
N PHE A 80 0.90 1.16 -21.79
CA PHE A 80 0.64 -0.27 -21.99
C PHE A 80 -0.85 -0.65 -22.10
N GLY A 81 -1.74 0.34 -22.10
CA GLY A 81 -3.19 0.17 -22.25
C GLY A 81 -3.95 0.01 -20.93
N GLN A 82 -5.28 0.07 -21.04
CA GLN A 82 -6.23 -0.04 -19.92
C GLN A 82 -6.42 -1.51 -19.49
N ASN A 83 -5.35 -2.13 -18.98
CA ASN A 83 -5.31 -3.53 -18.56
C ASN A 83 -4.49 -3.69 -17.25
N PRO A 84 -4.52 -4.87 -16.59
CA PRO A 84 -3.78 -5.08 -15.35
C PRO A 84 -2.27 -4.82 -15.44
N PHE A 85 -1.65 -5.10 -16.60
CA PHE A 85 -0.23 -4.85 -16.81
C PHE A 85 0.09 -3.35 -16.78
N GLY A 86 -0.68 -2.52 -17.49
CA GLY A 86 -0.51 -1.07 -17.49
C GLY A 86 -0.66 -0.45 -16.09
N ILE A 87 -1.62 -0.94 -15.30
CA ILE A 87 -1.83 -0.48 -13.91
C ILE A 87 -0.66 -0.87 -13.00
N ARG A 88 -0.15 -2.11 -13.13
CA ARG A 88 0.86 -2.68 -12.24
C ARG A 88 2.31 -2.43 -12.66
N PHE A 89 2.55 -1.93 -13.87
CA PHE A 89 3.90 -1.75 -14.40
C PHE A 89 4.81 -0.98 -13.43
N PHE A 90 4.37 0.20 -12.97
CA PHE A 90 5.16 1.02 -12.04
C PHE A 90 5.25 0.43 -10.64
N ALA A 91 4.32 -0.44 -10.21
CA ALA A 91 4.47 -1.16 -8.95
C ALA A 91 5.76 -1.99 -8.97
N VAL A 92 5.96 -2.78 -10.03
CA VAL A 92 7.13 -3.65 -10.18
C VAL A 92 8.42 -2.83 -10.30
N ILE A 93 8.41 -1.71 -11.05
CA ILE A 93 9.58 -0.83 -11.19
C ILE A 93 9.94 -0.17 -9.85
N LEU A 94 8.98 0.41 -9.15
CA LEU A 94 9.19 1.07 -7.86
C LEU A 94 9.63 0.09 -6.78
N SER A 95 9.11 -1.14 -6.78
CA SER A 95 9.56 -2.18 -5.85
C SER A 95 10.95 -2.71 -6.17
N THR A 96 11.33 -2.78 -7.45
CA THR A 96 12.71 -3.08 -7.85
C THR A 96 13.65 -1.97 -7.37
N ALA A 97 13.27 -0.70 -7.58
CA ALA A 97 14.01 0.46 -7.10
C ALA A 97 14.11 0.48 -5.57
N THR A 98 13.05 0.11 -4.85
CA THR A 98 13.04 -0.04 -3.40
C THR A 98 14.06 -1.08 -2.94
N GLY A 99 14.11 -2.26 -3.58
CA GLY A 99 15.10 -3.30 -3.26
C GLY A 99 16.54 -2.81 -3.46
N ILE A 100 16.80 -2.11 -4.57
CA ILE A 100 18.09 -1.46 -4.81
C ILE A 100 18.38 -0.42 -3.73
N GLY A 101 17.40 0.40 -3.35
CA GLY A 101 17.51 1.40 -2.30
C GLY A 101 17.86 0.80 -0.93
N ILE A 102 17.21 -0.30 -0.55
CA ILE A 102 17.52 -1.04 0.69
C ILE A 102 18.97 -1.53 0.67
N PHE A 103 19.40 -2.16 -0.43
CA PHE A 103 20.78 -2.62 -0.60
C PHE A 103 21.78 -1.47 -0.47
N LEU A 104 21.54 -0.36 -1.17
CA LEU A 104 22.41 0.82 -1.15
C LEU A 104 22.46 1.48 0.23
N LEU A 105 21.33 1.54 0.94
CA LEU A 105 21.25 2.13 2.28
C LEU A 105 22.09 1.31 3.27
N ALA A 106 21.82 0.02 3.31
CA ALA A 106 22.56 -0.93 4.14
C ALA A 106 24.06 -0.97 3.81
N ARG A 107 24.41 -0.97 2.53
CA ARG A 107 25.80 -0.90 2.07
C ARG A 107 26.49 0.37 2.54
N ARG A 108 25.79 1.51 2.47
CA ARG A 108 26.34 2.80 2.85
C ARG A 108 26.55 2.94 4.36
N LEU A 109 25.66 2.34 5.14
CA LEU A 109 25.73 2.34 6.61
C LEU A 109 26.72 1.31 7.14
N PHE A 110 26.82 0.14 6.51
CA PHE A 110 27.64 -0.97 7.00
C PHE A 110 28.51 -1.58 5.90
N SER A 111 27.98 -2.53 5.14
CA SER A 111 28.74 -3.30 4.14
C SER A 111 27.85 -3.92 3.07
N ASP A 112 28.46 -4.38 1.96
CA ASP A 112 27.76 -5.12 0.90
C ASP A 112 27.02 -6.35 1.44
N ARG A 113 27.59 -7.03 2.43
CA ARG A 113 27.00 -8.23 3.05
C ARG A 113 25.70 -7.86 3.76
N VAL A 114 25.71 -6.80 4.57
CA VAL A 114 24.48 -6.31 5.24
C VAL A 114 23.45 -5.88 4.21
N GLY A 115 23.89 -5.24 3.11
CA GLY A 115 23.00 -4.88 2.00
C GLY A 115 22.32 -6.07 1.33
N PHE A 116 23.07 -7.13 1.06
CA PHE A 116 22.51 -8.35 0.48
C PHE A 116 21.45 -8.98 1.40
N TRP A 117 21.77 -9.12 2.69
CA TRP A 117 20.83 -9.71 3.65
C TRP A 117 19.61 -8.84 3.91
N ALA A 118 19.75 -7.52 3.98
CA ALA A 118 18.62 -6.60 4.13
C ALA A 118 17.65 -6.69 2.93
N LEU A 119 18.19 -6.74 1.71
CA LEU A 119 17.41 -6.96 0.50
C LEU A 119 16.71 -8.33 0.53
N LEU A 120 17.41 -9.39 0.95
CA LEU A 120 16.83 -10.73 1.03
C LEU A 120 15.69 -10.79 2.07
N LEU A 121 15.89 -10.22 3.26
CA LEU A 121 14.85 -10.14 4.29
C LEU A 121 13.61 -9.40 3.78
N ALA A 122 13.79 -8.27 3.09
CA ALA A 122 12.69 -7.55 2.48
C ALA A 122 12.01 -8.36 1.36
N GLY A 123 12.77 -9.05 0.52
CA GLY A 123 12.23 -9.88 -0.57
C GLY A 123 11.46 -11.12 -0.11
N LEU A 124 11.78 -11.64 1.08
CA LEU A 124 11.11 -12.78 1.70
C LEU A 124 9.93 -12.40 2.59
N ALA A 125 9.77 -11.11 2.94
CA ALA A 125 8.62 -10.66 3.69
C ALA A 125 7.36 -10.74 2.81
N PRO A 126 6.32 -11.53 3.19
CA PRO A 126 5.11 -11.74 2.40
C PRO A 126 4.47 -10.44 1.87
N MET A 127 4.39 -9.41 2.71
CA MET A 127 3.85 -8.10 2.36
C MET A 127 4.61 -7.43 1.21
N PHE A 128 5.94 -7.48 1.24
CA PHE A 128 6.78 -6.85 0.23
C PHE A 128 6.75 -7.67 -1.06
N ALA A 129 6.63 -9.00 -0.96
CA ALA A 129 6.44 -9.83 -2.14
C ALA A 129 5.11 -9.55 -2.85
N VAL A 130 3.99 -9.49 -2.12
CA VAL A 130 2.68 -9.15 -2.69
C VAL A 130 2.64 -7.70 -3.17
N GLY A 131 3.11 -6.75 -2.34
CA GLY A 131 3.20 -5.33 -2.67
C GLY A 131 4.14 -5.00 -3.83
N SER A 132 5.03 -5.93 -4.19
CA SER A 132 5.91 -5.78 -5.36
C SER A 132 5.25 -6.03 -6.71
N ILE A 133 3.99 -6.47 -6.69
CA ILE A 133 3.18 -6.74 -7.89
C ILE A 133 1.94 -5.84 -7.90
N LEU A 134 1.29 -5.65 -6.75
CA LEU A 134 0.07 -4.85 -6.66
C LEU A 134 0.36 -3.36 -6.67
N MET A 135 -0.39 -2.59 -7.46
CA MET A 135 -0.30 -1.13 -7.46
C MET A 135 -1.19 -0.53 -6.38
N THR A 136 -0.63 -0.39 -5.18
CA THR A 136 -1.26 0.29 -4.04
C THR A 136 -0.45 1.52 -3.64
N ILE A 137 -1.03 2.38 -2.80
CA ILE A 137 -0.37 3.59 -2.29
C ILE A 137 0.90 3.30 -1.49
N ASP A 138 1.04 2.11 -0.92
CA ASP A 138 2.19 1.73 -0.12
C ASP A 138 3.44 1.56 -1.00
N THR A 139 3.28 1.13 -2.26
CA THR A 139 4.41 0.90 -3.18
C THR A 139 5.23 2.17 -3.48
N PRO A 140 4.63 3.29 -3.95
CA PRO A 140 5.36 4.54 -4.11
C PRO A 140 5.81 5.14 -2.77
N LEU A 141 5.00 5.04 -1.70
CA LEU A 141 5.36 5.48 -0.35
C LEU A 141 6.70 4.87 0.09
N ILE A 142 6.81 3.55 0.07
CA ILE A 142 7.98 2.82 0.55
C ILE A 142 9.21 3.13 -0.32
N CYS A 143 9.02 3.24 -1.64
CA CYS A 143 10.09 3.62 -2.56
C CYS A 143 10.65 5.00 -2.21
N PHE A 144 9.79 6.02 -2.13
CA PHE A 144 10.23 7.37 -1.81
C PHE A 144 10.80 7.50 -0.41
N TRP A 145 10.23 6.81 0.59
CA TRP A 145 10.78 6.72 1.94
C TRP A 145 12.20 6.13 1.94
N THR A 146 12.43 5.05 1.19
CA THR A 146 13.75 4.42 1.11
C THR A 146 14.80 5.36 0.52
N PHE A 147 14.46 6.05 -0.57
CA PHE A 147 15.38 6.99 -1.21
C PHE A 147 15.53 8.30 -0.44
N ALA A 148 14.51 8.75 0.30
CA ALA A 148 14.60 9.90 1.21
C ALA A 148 15.58 9.62 2.34
N ALA A 149 15.51 8.45 2.98
CA ALA A 149 16.49 8.01 3.98
C ALA A 149 17.94 8.00 3.42
N LEU A 150 18.13 7.47 2.21
CA LEU A 150 19.42 7.51 1.50
C LEU A 150 19.92 8.93 1.25
N ALA A 151 19.07 9.79 0.68
CA ALA A 151 19.41 11.17 0.37
C ALA A 151 19.74 11.97 1.63
N PHE A 152 18.98 11.77 2.70
CA PHE A 152 19.22 12.44 3.99
C PHE A 152 20.55 12.03 4.61
N TRP A 153 20.89 10.73 4.55
CA TRP A 153 22.16 10.23 5.07
C TRP A 153 23.37 10.89 4.40
N TRP A 154 23.26 11.30 3.14
CA TRP A 154 24.26 12.14 2.47
C TRP A 154 24.10 13.63 2.79
N ALA A 155 22.87 14.13 2.90
CA ALA A 155 22.58 15.54 3.16
C ALA A 155 23.15 16.02 4.51
N LYS A 156 23.08 15.18 5.56
CA LYS A 156 23.53 15.53 6.91
C LYS A 156 25.01 15.92 7.01
N ASP A 157 25.85 15.44 6.09
CA ASP A 157 27.28 15.74 6.05
C ASP A 157 27.65 16.70 4.91
N SER A 158 26.68 17.10 4.08
CA SER A 158 26.89 17.96 2.92
C SER A 158 26.73 19.44 3.25
N THR A 159 27.59 20.27 2.66
CA THR A 159 27.47 21.74 2.69
C THR A 159 26.60 22.30 1.57
N ARG A 160 26.16 21.45 0.62
CA ARG A 160 25.33 21.86 -0.53
C ARG A 160 23.84 21.76 -0.21
N PHE A 161 23.01 22.61 -0.83
CA PHE A 161 21.55 22.57 -0.66
C PHE A 161 20.88 21.41 -1.42
N LEU A 162 21.45 20.97 -2.55
CA LEU A 162 20.80 19.99 -3.42
C LEU A 162 20.38 18.68 -2.72
N PRO A 163 21.22 18.01 -1.90
CA PRO A 163 20.79 16.81 -1.18
C PRO A 163 19.62 17.03 -0.23
N TRP A 164 19.51 18.23 0.36
CA TRP A 164 18.40 18.62 1.23
C TRP A 164 17.11 18.84 0.44
N ILE A 165 17.20 19.47 -0.73
CA ILE A 165 16.08 19.63 -1.67
C ILE A 165 15.60 18.27 -2.14
N VAL A 166 16.51 17.39 -2.55
CA VAL A 166 16.18 16.01 -2.99
C VAL A 166 15.52 15.23 -1.86
N THR A 167 16.04 15.32 -0.63
CA THR A 167 15.41 14.69 0.54
C THR A 167 14.00 15.23 0.74
N GLY A 168 13.81 16.56 0.72
CA GLY A 168 12.50 17.18 0.89
C GLY A 168 11.51 16.78 -0.20
N LEU A 169 11.95 16.68 -1.46
CA LEU A 169 11.11 16.23 -2.56
C LEU A 169 10.68 14.77 -2.38
N LEU A 170 11.59 13.88 -1.98
CA LEU A 170 11.30 12.47 -1.76
C LEU A 170 10.36 12.27 -0.56
N VAL A 171 10.58 12.98 0.55
CA VAL A 171 9.64 12.98 1.70
C VAL A 171 8.27 13.56 1.29
N GLY A 172 8.26 14.60 0.45
CA GLY A 172 7.05 15.17 -0.12
C GLY A 172 6.27 14.16 -0.96
N LEU A 173 6.92 13.47 -1.90
CA LEU A 173 6.32 12.43 -2.74
C LEU A 173 5.86 11.20 -1.93
N SER A 174 6.63 10.82 -0.90
CA SER A 174 6.25 9.81 0.10
C SER A 174 4.94 10.22 0.78
N THR A 175 4.84 11.46 1.25
CA THR A 175 3.64 12.03 1.90
C THR A 175 2.45 12.13 0.94
N LEU A 176 2.68 12.51 -0.31
CA LEU A 176 1.65 12.57 -1.35
C LEU A 176 1.17 11.18 -1.80
N SER A 177 1.97 10.12 -1.59
CA SER A 177 1.54 8.74 -1.81
C SER A 177 0.59 8.27 -0.69
N LYS A 178 0.98 8.55 0.56
CA LYS A 178 0.18 8.29 1.76
C LYS A 178 0.60 9.28 2.83
N TYR A 179 -0.34 10.01 3.45
CA TYR A 179 0.00 11.10 4.37
C TYR A 179 0.86 10.68 5.57
N THR A 180 0.85 9.41 5.95
CA THR A 180 1.76 8.88 6.98
C THR A 180 3.23 8.86 6.55
N GLY A 181 3.55 9.09 5.27
CA GLY A 181 4.90 9.38 4.78
C GLY A 181 5.52 10.61 5.44
N ALA A 182 4.72 11.57 5.92
CA ALA A 182 5.21 12.71 6.69
C ALA A 182 5.88 12.31 8.01
N MET A 183 5.61 11.11 8.54
CA MET A 183 6.30 10.56 9.71
C MET A 183 7.80 10.39 9.48
N GLU A 184 8.26 10.41 8.24
CA GLU A 184 9.68 10.41 7.93
C GLU A 184 10.34 11.69 8.46
N LEU A 185 9.68 12.86 8.41
CA LEU A 185 10.22 14.09 9.02
C LEU A 185 10.47 13.93 10.52
N ILE A 186 9.54 13.26 11.23
CA ILE A 186 9.69 12.95 12.65
C ILE A 186 10.85 11.97 12.85
N SER A 187 11.00 11.01 11.95
CA SER A 187 12.11 10.04 11.94
C SER A 187 13.46 10.73 11.79
N LEU A 188 13.60 11.62 10.80
CA LEU A 188 14.83 12.38 10.55
C LEU A 188 15.14 13.35 11.70
N ALA A 189 14.12 14.01 12.26
CA ALA A 189 14.28 14.90 13.41
C ALA A 189 14.69 14.13 14.67
N LEU A 190 14.05 12.98 14.94
CA LEU A 190 14.39 12.10 16.05
C LEU A 190 15.84 11.64 15.95
N PHE A 191 16.30 11.24 14.75
CA PHE A 191 17.70 10.89 14.55
C PHE A 191 18.64 12.05 14.90
N CYS A 192 18.37 13.25 14.40
CA CYS A 192 19.19 14.42 14.71
C CYS A 192 19.21 14.75 16.21
N LEU A 193 18.09 14.59 16.91
CA LEU A 193 18.01 14.79 18.37
C LEU A 193 18.78 13.70 19.13
N TRP A 194 18.61 12.45 18.73
CA TRP A 194 19.19 11.29 19.39
C TRP A 194 20.70 11.20 19.17
N TYR A 195 21.19 11.47 17.95
CA TYR A 195 22.61 11.42 17.62
C TYR A 195 23.27 12.80 17.73
N ALA A 196 24.06 13.00 18.80
CA ALA A 196 24.62 14.30 19.18
C ALA A 196 25.34 15.04 18.03
N PRO A 197 26.18 14.39 17.20
CA PRO A 197 26.85 15.06 16.06
C PRO A 197 25.89 15.63 15.00
N SER A 198 24.67 15.10 14.90
CA SER A 198 23.65 15.55 13.94
C SER A 198 22.67 16.58 14.49
N ARG A 199 22.68 16.89 15.80
CA ARG A 199 21.78 17.90 16.41
C ARG A 199 21.85 19.27 15.73
N LYS A 200 23.06 19.68 15.33
CA LYS A 200 23.31 20.95 14.61
C LYS A 200 22.49 21.08 13.33
N GLN A 201 22.05 19.96 12.74
CA GLN A 201 21.29 19.99 11.51
C GLN A 201 19.87 20.53 11.71
N LEU A 202 19.26 20.38 12.88
CA LEU A 202 17.93 20.91 13.15
C LEU A 202 17.88 22.44 13.11
N LEU A 203 19.00 23.09 13.39
CA LEU A 203 19.17 24.55 13.34
C LEU A 203 19.85 25.01 12.04
N ASN A 204 20.20 24.09 11.14
CA ASN A 204 20.82 24.41 9.86
C ASN A 204 19.74 24.92 8.89
N GLY A 205 19.96 26.07 8.26
CA GLY A 205 19.05 26.60 7.24
C GLY A 205 18.76 25.63 6.10
N ARG A 206 19.65 24.65 5.84
CA ARG A 206 19.42 23.59 4.85
C ARG A 206 18.34 22.58 5.28
N PHE A 207 18.20 22.32 6.58
CA PHE A 207 17.09 21.52 7.10
C PHE A 207 15.76 22.26 6.93
N LEU A 208 15.76 23.60 7.10
CA LEU A 208 14.59 24.42 6.78
C LEU A 208 14.23 24.35 5.28
N VAL A 209 15.21 24.26 4.39
CA VAL A 209 14.95 24.05 2.95
C VAL A 209 14.28 22.71 2.69
N LEU A 210 14.70 21.63 3.36
CA LEU A 210 14.00 20.34 3.29
C LEU A 210 12.53 20.50 3.71
N LEU A 211 12.26 21.13 4.86
CA LEU A 211 10.89 21.37 5.34
C LEU A 211 10.08 22.23 4.39
N LEU A 212 10.68 23.28 3.83
CA LEU A 212 10.05 24.15 2.84
C LEU A 212 9.63 23.36 1.59
N VAL A 213 10.51 22.51 1.06
CA VAL A 213 10.20 21.68 -0.11
C VAL A 213 9.04 20.72 0.19
N VAL A 214 9.03 20.07 1.35
CA VAL A 214 7.88 19.22 1.76
C VAL A 214 6.59 20.06 1.86
N GLY A 215 6.67 21.25 2.46
CA GLY A 215 5.54 22.18 2.54
C GLY A 215 5.00 22.56 1.17
N LEU A 216 5.88 22.87 0.21
CA LEU A 216 5.51 23.16 -1.17
C LEU A 216 4.84 21.97 -1.88
N CYS A 217 5.30 20.75 -1.65
CA CYS A 217 4.64 19.54 -2.17
C CYS A 217 3.20 19.38 -1.65
N LEU A 218 2.90 19.86 -0.45
CA LEU A 218 1.56 19.77 0.15
C LEU A 218 0.61 20.89 -0.27
N VAL A 219 1.12 21.99 -0.85
CA VAL A 219 0.28 23.13 -1.29
C VAL A 219 -0.87 22.68 -2.21
N PRO A 220 -0.68 21.84 -3.24
CA PRO A 220 -1.78 21.39 -4.10
C PRO A 220 -2.86 20.61 -3.34
N VAL A 221 -2.47 19.79 -2.36
CA VAL A 221 -3.41 19.01 -1.53
C VAL A 221 -4.24 19.92 -0.63
N ILE A 222 -3.60 20.93 -0.04
CA ILE A 222 -4.27 21.93 0.80
C ILE A 222 -5.25 22.74 -0.05
N TYR A 223 -4.82 23.19 -1.22
CA TYR A 223 -5.66 23.93 -2.16
C TYR A 223 -6.87 23.09 -2.61
N TRP A 224 -6.66 21.82 -2.96
CA TRP A 224 -7.74 20.91 -3.32
C TRP A 224 -8.75 20.73 -2.19
N ASN A 225 -8.28 20.50 -0.96
CA ASN A 225 -9.17 20.36 0.18
C ASN A 225 -9.96 21.64 0.47
N TRP A 226 -9.34 22.81 0.32
CA TRP A 226 -10.01 24.10 0.47
C TRP A 226 -11.16 24.27 -0.55
N GLN A 227 -10.94 23.87 -1.81
CA GLN A 227 -11.96 23.92 -2.86
C GLN A 227 -13.13 22.94 -2.64
N HIS A 228 -12.93 21.86 -1.88
CA HIS A 228 -13.92 20.79 -1.68
C HIS A 228 -14.49 20.72 -0.26
N GLU A 229 -14.36 21.80 0.53
CA GLU A 229 -14.84 21.90 1.92
C GLU A 229 -14.20 20.93 2.93
N TRP A 230 -12.93 20.61 2.74
CA TRP A 230 -12.10 19.78 3.62
C TRP A 230 -12.60 18.33 3.81
N PRO A 231 -12.89 17.59 2.73
CA PRO A 231 -13.47 16.25 2.84
C PRO A 231 -12.46 15.26 3.43
N THR A 232 -11.16 15.44 3.15
CA THR A 232 -10.08 14.62 3.70
C THR A 232 -9.99 14.72 5.21
N LEU A 233 -10.09 15.95 5.76
CA LEU A 233 -10.00 16.17 7.20
C LEU A 233 -11.14 15.44 7.91
N ARG A 234 -12.39 15.65 7.45
CA ARG A 234 -13.58 14.96 7.99
C ARG A 234 -13.46 13.44 7.90
N PHE A 235 -12.93 12.93 6.79
CA PHE A 235 -12.73 11.50 6.60
C PHE A 235 -11.66 10.90 7.51
N LEU A 236 -10.51 11.56 7.64
CA LEU A 236 -9.40 11.06 8.44
C LEU A 236 -9.67 11.13 9.95
N THR A 237 -10.39 12.17 10.42
CA THR A 237 -10.83 12.25 11.82
C THR A 237 -11.70 11.06 12.19
N HIS A 238 -12.68 10.73 11.34
CA HIS A 238 -13.58 9.60 11.55
C HIS A 238 -12.86 8.24 11.39
N ARG A 239 -11.99 8.11 10.38
CA ARG A 239 -11.25 6.87 10.13
C ARG A 239 -10.30 6.52 11.28
N GLY A 240 -9.66 7.54 11.87
CA GLY A 240 -8.79 7.42 13.02
C GLY A 240 -9.51 7.27 14.36
N ALA A 241 -10.85 7.28 14.39
CA ALA A 241 -11.66 7.30 15.61
C ALA A 241 -11.28 8.45 16.56
N LEU A 242 -10.83 9.59 16.02
CA LEU A 242 -10.42 10.77 16.81
C LEU A 242 -11.63 11.57 17.31
N ASP A 243 -12.80 11.32 16.73
CA ASP A 243 -14.12 11.86 17.07
C ASP A 243 -14.90 10.97 18.06
N GLU A 244 -14.43 9.75 18.32
CA GLU A 244 -15.01 8.83 19.30
C GLU A 244 -14.32 8.97 20.67
N LYS A 245 -15.01 8.59 21.76
CA LYS A 245 -14.35 8.49 23.07
C LYS A 245 -13.24 7.44 22.98
N ALA A 246 -12.05 7.77 23.46
CA ALA A 246 -10.94 6.82 23.46
C ALA A 246 -11.31 5.57 24.28
N HIS A 247 -11.48 4.45 23.58
CA HIS A 247 -11.70 3.14 24.18
C HIS A 247 -10.43 2.32 24.03
N ILE A 248 -9.92 1.77 25.14
CA ILE A 248 -8.74 0.92 25.13
C ILE A 248 -9.18 -0.53 24.86
N ARG A 249 -8.67 -1.11 23.77
CA ARG A 249 -8.89 -2.49 23.34
C ARG A 249 -7.56 -3.25 23.30
N PRO A 250 -7.05 -3.73 24.45
CA PRO A 250 -5.71 -4.35 24.51
C PRO A 250 -5.56 -5.60 23.63
N LEU A 251 -6.66 -6.32 23.38
CA LEU A 251 -6.66 -7.50 22.49
C LEU A 251 -6.44 -7.14 21.01
N ASP A 252 -6.81 -5.93 20.59
CA ASP A 252 -6.57 -5.44 19.23
C ASP A 252 -5.06 -5.21 18.99
N VAL A 253 -4.29 -4.96 20.05
CA VAL A 253 -2.82 -4.87 20.00
C VAL A 253 -2.21 -6.25 19.70
N LEU A 254 -2.72 -7.32 20.33
CA LEU A 254 -2.27 -8.68 20.03
C LEU A 254 -2.62 -9.07 18.60
N THR A 255 -3.79 -8.64 18.11
CA THR A 255 -4.20 -8.82 16.73
C THR A 255 -3.29 -8.06 15.76
N PHE A 256 -2.91 -6.83 16.11
CA PHE A 256 -1.95 -6.04 15.35
C PHE A 256 -0.57 -6.71 15.30
N LEU A 257 -0.02 -7.12 16.44
CA LEU A 257 1.29 -7.81 16.51
C LEU A 257 1.27 -9.16 15.77
N GLY A 258 0.19 -9.93 15.90
CA GLY A 258 -0.02 -11.16 15.13
C GLY A 258 -0.11 -10.87 13.62
N GLY A 259 -0.78 -9.78 13.24
CA GLY A 259 -0.82 -9.29 11.86
C GLY A 259 0.56 -8.88 11.34
N GLN A 260 1.36 -8.18 12.14
CA GLN A 260 2.75 -7.81 11.80
C GLN A 260 3.61 -9.06 11.57
N ALA A 261 3.52 -10.05 12.46
CA ALA A 261 4.19 -11.34 12.29
C ALA A 261 3.75 -12.04 11.00
N GLY A 262 2.44 -12.08 10.70
CA GLY A 262 1.93 -12.70 9.48
C GLY A 262 2.41 -12.02 8.19
N VAL A 263 2.46 -10.69 8.15
CA VAL A 263 2.80 -9.95 6.91
C VAL A 263 4.31 -9.80 6.69
N ILE A 264 5.14 -9.93 7.74
CA ILE A 264 6.61 -9.86 7.65
C ILE A 264 7.26 -11.25 7.62
N SER A 265 6.50 -12.30 7.95
CA SER A 265 6.96 -13.63 8.38
C SER A 265 7.23 -13.68 9.89
N PRO A 266 6.62 -14.62 10.64
CA PRO A 266 6.76 -14.69 12.09
C PRO A 266 8.23 -14.79 12.53
N VAL A 267 9.06 -15.48 11.77
CA VAL A 267 10.48 -15.66 12.12
C VAL A 267 11.26 -14.35 11.98
N ILE A 268 11.05 -13.61 10.89
CA ILE A 268 11.71 -12.31 10.66
C ILE A 268 11.24 -11.30 11.70
N PHE A 269 9.93 -11.25 11.96
CA PHE A 269 9.35 -10.34 12.95
C PHE A 269 9.88 -10.62 14.37
N ILE A 270 9.87 -11.89 14.80
CA ILE A 270 10.40 -12.28 16.12
C ILE A 270 11.90 -11.97 16.21
N ALA A 271 12.69 -12.27 15.17
CA ALA A 271 14.11 -11.96 15.16
C ALA A 271 14.36 -10.45 15.29
N LEU A 272 13.57 -9.61 14.59
CA LEU A 272 13.63 -8.16 14.72
C LEU A 272 13.30 -7.71 16.15
N MET A 273 12.24 -8.25 16.76
CA MET A 273 11.88 -7.91 18.14
C MET A 273 12.97 -8.32 19.14
N VAL A 274 13.55 -9.51 18.98
CA VAL A 274 14.65 -10.02 19.82
C VAL A 274 15.85 -9.06 19.78
N VAL A 275 16.25 -8.62 18.58
CA VAL A 275 17.36 -7.66 18.42
C VAL A 275 17.01 -6.28 18.98
N LEU A 276 15.76 -5.82 18.84
CA LEU A 276 15.30 -4.53 19.36
C LEU A 276 15.29 -4.47 20.90
N PHE A 277 14.90 -5.56 21.57
CA PHE A 277 14.69 -5.57 23.01
C PHE A 277 15.83 -6.13 23.84
N LEU A 278 16.79 -6.88 23.25
CA LEU A 278 17.96 -7.36 23.97
C LEU A 278 19.06 -6.27 24.02
N PRO A 279 19.28 -5.61 25.17
CA PRO A 279 20.21 -4.47 25.26
C PRO A 279 21.65 -4.89 24.96
N SER A 280 21.98 -6.14 25.28
CA SER A 280 23.31 -6.71 25.07
C SER A 280 23.63 -6.98 23.59
N LEU A 281 22.65 -6.93 22.68
CA LEU A 281 22.87 -6.99 21.23
C LEU A 281 23.03 -5.58 20.61
N LYS A 282 22.86 -4.52 21.40
CA LYS A 282 23.14 -3.13 21.02
C LYS A 282 24.60 -2.81 21.33
N THR A 283 25.52 -3.39 20.57
CA THR A 283 26.95 -3.10 20.73
C THR A 283 27.26 -1.64 20.41
N ALA A 284 28.24 -1.08 21.14
CA ALA A 284 28.55 0.35 21.22
C ALA A 284 29.30 0.94 20.00
N ASP A 285 29.57 0.15 18.96
CA ASP A 285 30.48 0.55 17.86
C ASP A 285 29.79 1.08 16.58
N ASP A 286 28.45 1.13 16.52
CA ASP A 286 27.66 1.61 15.35
C ASP A 286 26.62 2.70 15.74
N ASP A 287 27.01 3.64 16.59
CA ASP A 287 26.06 4.47 17.33
C ASP A 287 25.17 5.35 16.43
N GLY A 288 25.71 5.94 15.37
CA GLY A 288 24.96 6.82 14.46
C GLY A 288 24.03 6.05 13.53
N GLU A 289 24.56 5.02 12.88
CA GLU A 289 23.86 4.17 11.92
C GLU A 289 22.71 3.44 12.57
N THR A 290 22.94 2.87 13.76
CA THR A 290 21.90 2.18 14.53
C THR A 290 20.79 3.13 14.93
N ARG A 291 21.14 4.32 15.48
CA ARG A 291 20.13 5.34 15.84
C ARG A 291 19.33 5.79 14.63
N PHE A 292 19.97 5.95 13.47
CA PHE A 292 19.28 6.33 12.24
C PHE A 292 18.23 5.30 11.82
N LEU A 293 18.59 4.02 11.79
CA LEU A 293 17.66 2.94 11.44
C LEU A 293 16.52 2.80 12.44
N LEU A 294 16.80 2.91 13.73
CA LEU A 294 15.78 2.92 14.78
C LEU A 294 14.88 4.15 14.66
N SER A 295 15.42 5.30 14.30
CA SER A 295 14.64 6.49 14.04
C SER A 295 13.75 6.35 12.81
N LEU A 296 14.11 5.58 11.79
CA LEU A 296 13.23 5.25 10.66
C LEU A 296 12.14 4.23 11.02
N PHE A 297 12.44 3.28 11.92
CA PHE A 297 11.50 2.23 12.30
C PHE A 297 10.50 2.68 13.38
N LEU A 298 11.00 3.22 14.49
CA LEU A 298 10.21 3.41 15.72
C LEU A 298 9.04 4.39 15.57
N PRO A 299 9.19 5.61 15.01
CA PRO A 299 8.09 6.57 15.00
C PRO A 299 6.85 6.08 14.26
N LEU A 300 7.03 5.51 13.06
CA LEU A 300 5.91 5.01 12.25
C LEU A 300 5.36 3.69 12.82
N PHE A 301 6.21 2.78 13.29
CA PHE A 301 5.75 1.54 13.92
C PHE A 301 4.96 1.83 15.20
N LEU A 302 5.49 2.69 16.07
CA LEU A 302 4.84 3.06 17.33
C LEU A 302 3.55 3.84 17.11
N LEU A 303 3.46 4.70 16.10
CA LEU A 303 2.20 5.35 15.73
C LEU A 303 1.09 4.31 15.54
N TYR A 304 1.33 3.29 14.71
CA TYR A 304 0.32 2.27 14.43
C TYR A 304 0.12 1.28 15.58
N PHE A 305 1.17 0.99 16.34
CA PHE A 305 1.06 0.23 17.58
C PHE A 305 0.14 0.93 18.58
N PHE A 306 0.30 2.23 18.82
CA PHE A 306 -0.57 2.97 19.73
C PHE A 306 -1.99 3.17 19.19
N LEU A 307 -2.15 3.41 17.87
CA LEU A 307 -3.48 3.44 17.25
C LEU A 307 -4.22 2.10 17.38
N SER A 308 -3.49 0.98 17.41
CA SER A 308 -4.10 -0.36 17.58
C SER A 308 -4.81 -0.54 18.92
N PHE A 309 -4.52 0.28 19.94
CA PHE A 309 -5.28 0.28 21.20
C PHE A 309 -6.70 0.83 21.04
N GLN A 310 -6.98 1.64 20.02
CA GLN A 310 -8.30 2.23 19.79
C GLN A 310 -9.11 1.43 18.78
N LYS A 311 -8.45 1.02 17.69
CA LYS A 311 -9.08 0.30 16.58
C LYS A 311 -8.06 -0.59 15.89
N ALA A 312 -8.48 -1.78 15.50
CA ALA A 312 -7.67 -2.69 14.70
C ALA A 312 -7.03 -1.95 13.50
N SER A 313 -5.70 -1.88 13.53
CA SER A 313 -4.88 -1.29 12.47
C SER A 313 -4.61 -2.33 11.39
N GLN A 314 -4.65 -1.94 10.12
CA GLN A 314 -4.35 -2.87 9.03
C GLN A 314 -2.88 -3.26 9.06
N ALA A 315 -2.60 -4.55 8.82
CA ALA A 315 -1.26 -5.09 8.99
C ALA A 315 -0.22 -4.45 8.07
N ASN A 316 -0.62 -3.97 6.88
CA ASN A 316 0.28 -3.32 5.93
C ASN A 316 0.64 -1.86 6.27
N TRP A 317 -0.06 -1.23 7.20
CA TRP A 317 0.11 0.20 7.47
C TRP A 317 1.53 0.61 7.88
N PRO A 318 2.27 -0.16 8.71
CA PRO A 318 3.64 0.16 9.10
C PRO A 318 4.72 -0.18 8.05
N ALA A 319 4.36 -0.57 6.82
CA ALA A 319 5.30 -1.16 5.85
C ALA A 319 6.61 -0.36 5.65
N ALA A 320 6.53 0.97 5.54
CA ALA A 320 7.71 1.82 5.34
C ALA A 320 8.70 1.78 6.53
N ALA A 321 8.21 1.54 7.76
CA ALA A 321 9.06 1.43 8.95
C ALA A 321 10.04 0.26 8.83
N TYR A 322 9.59 -0.85 8.22
CA TYR A 322 10.40 -2.06 8.08
C TYR A 322 11.62 -1.89 7.18
N ILE A 323 11.73 -0.82 6.39
CA ILE A 323 12.98 -0.50 5.69
C ILE A 323 14.13 -0.32 6.70
N GLY A 324 13.91 0.48 7.74
CA GLY A 324 14.86 0.61 8.84
C GLY A 324 15.04 -0.70 9.60
N GLY A 325 13.95 -1.43 9.83
CA GLY A 325 13.94 -2.71 10.54
C GLY A 325 14.76 -3.81 9.86
N PHE A 326 14.63 -3.99 8.54
CA PHE A 326 15.36 -5.03 7.79
C PHE A 326 16.86 -4.76 7.76
N VAL A 327 17.25 -3.50 7.52
CA VAL A 327 18.68 -3.13 7.56
C VAL A 327 19.24 -3.31 8.97
N PHE A 328 18.47 -2.94 10.00
CA PHE A 328 18.87 -3.11 11.39
C PHE A 328 19.05 -4.58 11.77
N LEU A 329 18.08 -5.44 11.41
CA LEU A 329 18.18 -6.88 11.65
C LEU A 329 19.36 -7.51 10.91
N ALA A 330 19.57 -7.14 9.64
CA ALA A 330 20.70 -7.62 8.85
C ALA A 330 22.06 -7.21 9.46
N ALA A 331 22.16 -5.97 9.97
CA ALA A 331 23.38 -5.46 10.59
C ALA A 331 23.71 -6.18 11.91
N LYS A 332 22.70 -6.58 12.68
CA LYS A 332 22.87 -7.28 13.97
C LYS A 332 22.82 -8.80 13.85
N TRP A 333 22.79 -9.32 12.63
CA TRP A 333 22.65 -10.74 12.34
C TRP A 333 23.78 -11.58 12.94
N ASP A 334 25.04 -11.19 12.70
CA ASP A 334 26.19 -11.97 13.16
C ASP A 334 26.23 -12.02 14.71
N VAL A 335 25.91 -10.90 15.38
CA VAL A 335 25.80 -10.83 16.84
C VAL A 335 24.68 -11.74 17.37
N LEU A 336 23.54 -11.80 16.67
CA LEU A 336 22.43 -12.69 17.02
C LEU A 336 22.86 -14.18 16.90
N MET A 337 23.59 -14.52 15.84
CA MET A 337 24.04 -15.89 15.56
C MET A 337 25.13 -16.38 16.50
N GLU A 338 26.02 -15.51 16.97
CA GLU A 338 27.03 -15.86 17.98
C GLU A 338 26.41 -16.28 19.31
N ARG A 339 25.24 -15.72 19.65
CA ARG A 339 24.57 -15.99 20.94
C ARG A 339 23.63 -17.17 20.91
N VAL A 340 23.01 -17.42 19.76
CA VAL A 340 22.07 -18.53 19.60
C VAL A 340 22.80 -19.65 18.85
N ARG A 341 23.30 -20.67 19.57
CA ARG A 341 24.10 -21.78 18.98
C ARG A 341 23.37 -22.55 17.87
N TRP A 342 22.03 -22.55 17.88
CA TRP A 342 21.18 -23.13 16.83
C TRP A 342 20.58 -22.07 15.88
N GLY A 343 20.95 -20.81 16.06
CA GLY A 343 20.41 -19.66 15.35
C GLY A 343 20.56 -19.78 13.84
N ARG A 344 21.66 -20.35 13.35
CA ARG A 344 21.86 -20.59 11.91
C ARG A 344 20.82 -21.55 11.32
N TRP A 345 20.39 -22.56 12.06
CA TRP A 345 19.37 -23.52 11.61
C TRP A 345 17.98 -22.92 11.72
N VAL A 346 17.70 -22.17 12.79
CA VAL A 346 16.47 -21.39 12.95
C VAL A 346 16.34 -20.35 11.83
N ALA A 347 17.45 -19.75 11.42
CA ALA A 347 17.51 -18.82 10.31
C ALA A 347 17.23 -19.48 8.96
N ILE A 348 17.91 -20.59 8.66
CA ILE A 348 17.68 -21.34 7.42
C ILE A 348 16.22 -21.81 7.35
N ALA A 349 15.71 -22.37 8.45
CA ALA A 349 14.30 -22.76 8.55
C ALA A 349 13.37 -21.56 8.40
N GLY A 350 13.70 -20.42 9.01
CA GLY A 350 12.93 -19.19 8.90
C GLY A 350 12.90 -18.59 7.51
N LEU A 351 14.03 -18.59 6.80
CA LEU A 351 14.12 -18.17 5.40
C LEU A 351 13.34 -19.13 4.50
N ALA A 352 13.38 -20.43 4.78
CA ALA A 352 12.57 -21.42 4.06
C ALA A 352 11.07 -21.22 4.31
N VAL A 353 10.65 -20.96 5.56
CA VAL A 353 9.27 -20.62 5.91
C VAL A 353 8.83 -19.35 5.18
N ALA A 354 9.62 -18.28 5.25
CA ALA A 354 9.31 -17.01 4.58
C ALA A 354 9.22 -17.17 3.05
N LEU A 355 10.08 -18.02 2.46
CA LEU A 355 10.02 -18.36 1.04
C LEU A 355 8.76 -19.15 0.69
N ILE A 356 8.38 -20.14 1.50
CA ILE A 356 7.16 -20.94 1.32
C ILE A 356 5.91 -20.07 1.48
N GLU A 357 5.88 -19.20 2.49
CA GLU A 357 4.80 -18.22 2.71
C GLU A 357 4.65 -17.31 1.48
N THR A 358 5.77 -16.78 1.00
CA THR A 358 5.82 -15.90 -0.17
C THR A 358 5.36 -16.61 -1.45
N ALA A 359 5.85 -17.83 -1.69
CA ALA A 359 5.46 -18.64 -2.85
C ALA A 359 3.99 -19.07 -2.78
N GLY A 360 3.53 -19.45 -1.58
CA GLY A 360 2.13 -19.83 -1.33
C GLY A 360 1.14 -18.69 -1.55
N LEU A 361 1.55 -17.43 -1.33
CA LEU A 361 0.72 -16.26 -1.64
C LEU A 361 0.68 -15.91 -3.13
N GLN A 362 1.55 -16.49 -3.95
CA GLN A 362 1.48 -16.37 -5.42
C GLN A 362 0.62 -17.49 -6.03
N GLU A 363 0.46 -18.60 -5.34
CA GLU A 363 -0.48 -19.63 -5.78
C GLU A 363 -1.06 -20.32 -4.56
N THR A 364 -2.31 -20.02 -4.23
CA THR A 364 -3.01 -20.58 -3.07
C THR A 364 -3.82 -21.84 -3.42
N ARG A 365 -3.93 -22.21 -4.71
CA ARG A 365 -4.75 -23.35 -5.17
C ARG A 365 -4.43 -24.66 -4.45
N TRP A 366 -3.16 -24.92 -4.17
CA TRP A 366 -2.72 -26.14 -3.51
C TRP A 366 -3.16 -26.23 -2.03
N LEU A 367 -3.52 -25.11 -1.40
CA LEU A 367 -3.99 -25.06 -0.01
C LEU A 367 -5.47 -25.48 0.12
N ASN A 368 -6.22 -25.50 -0.98
CA ASN A 368 -7.63 -25.93 -0.99
C ASN A 368 -8.50 -25.21 0.07
N LEU A 369 -8.27 -23.90 0.26
CA LEU A 369 -8.93 -23.11 1.30
C LEU A 369 -10.45 -22.96 1.02
N PRO A 370 -11.28 -22.83 2.08
CA PRO A 370 -12.70 -22.53 1.92
C PRO A 370 -12.94 -21.22 1.16
N PRO A 371 -14.04 -21.10 0.40
CA PRO A 371 -14.44 -19.85 -0.24
C PRO A 371 -14.48 -18.66 0.73
N GLY A 372 -13.90 -17.54 0.32
CA GLY A 372 -13.82 -16.32 1.13
C GLY A 372 -12.75 -16.37 2.24
N LYS A 373 -12.00 -17.48 2.36
CA LYS A 373 -10.83 -17.60 3.24
C LYS A 373 -9.51 -17.59 2.46
N ASP A 374 -9.55 -17.72 1.14
CA ASP A 374 -8.35 -17.63 0.30
C ASP A 374 -7.97 -16.14 0.10
N PRO A 375 -6.75 -15.72 0.48
CA PRO A 375 -6.29 -14.35 0.26
C PRO A 375 -6.33 -13.90 -1.20
N LEU A 376 -6.18 -14.82 -2.16
CA LEU A 376 -6.23 -14.51 -3.59
C LEU A 376 -7.65 -14.38 -4.14
N ASP A 377 -8.69 -14.75 -3.41
CA ASP A 377 -10.10 -14.58 -3.84
C ASP A 377 -10.41 -13.12 -4.19
N ARG A 378 -9.70 -12.16 -3.55
CA ARG A 378 -9.84 -10.72 -3.83
C ARG A 378 -9.33 -10.29 -5.21
N ALA A 379 -8.52 -11.14 -5.87
CA ALA A 379 -7.90 -10.92 -7.17
C ALA A 379 -8.44 -11.90 -8.24
N ARG A 380 -9.63 -12.48 -8.01
CA ARG A 380 -10.24 -13.52 -8.84
C ARG A 380 -11.75 -13.28 -9.00
N GLY A 381 -12.30 -13.59 -10.17
CA GLY A 381 -13.74 -13.63 -10.43
C GLY A 381 -14.43 -12.29 -10.74
N ALA A 382 -13.68 -11.20 -10.87
CA ALA A 382 -14.19 -9.91 -11.31
C ALA A 382 -14.64 -9.92 -12.79
N ARG A 383 -13.95 -10.67 -13.66
CA ARG A 383 -14.40 -10.86 -15.06
C ARG A 383 -15.70 -11.64 -15.15
N ASP A 384 -15.84 -12.71 -14.37
CA ASP A 384 -17.06 -13.51 -14.29
C ASP A 384 -18.24 -12.65 -13.78
N LEU A 385 -18.01 -11.87 -12.72
CA LEU A 385 -19.00 -10.90 -12.24
C LEU A 385 -19.41 -9.91 -13.34
N ALA A 386 -18.45 -9.29 -14.03
CA ALA A 386 -18.75 -8.34 -15.10
C ALA A 386 -19.49 -8.99 -16.28
N ALA A 387 -19.17 -10.23 -16.65
CA ALA A 387 -19.88 -10.96 -17.69
C ALA A 387 -21.34 -11.23 -17.30
N GLN A 388 -21.60 -11.63 -16.04
CA GLN A 388 -22.95 -11.84 -15.54
C GLN A 388 -23.76 -10.52 -15.48
N VAL A 389 -23.13 -9.42 -15.08
CA VAL A 389 -23.78 -8.09 -15.12
C VAL A 389 -24.04 -7.64 -16.56
N SER A 390 -23.11 -7.85 -17.49
CA SER A 390 -23.32 -7.46 -18.89
C SER A 390 -24.42 -8.27 -19.60
N ALA A 391 -24.57 -9.54 -19.23
CA ALA A 391 -25.72 -10.34 -19.64
C ALA A 391 -27.04 -9.75 -19.13
N LEU A 392 -27.06 -9.26 -17.88
CA LEU A 392 -28.21 -8.55 -17.31
C LEU A 392 -28.48 -7.21 -17.98
N GLU A 393 -27.45 -6.46 -18.38
CA GLU A 393 -27.62 -5.22 -19.16
C GLU A 393 -28.36 -5.51 -20.48
N THR A 394 -28.00 -6.62 -21.13
CA THR A 394 -28.62 -7.06 -22.39
C THR A 394 -30.06 -7.56 -22.19
N GLU A 395 -30.31 -8.32 -21.12
CA GLU A 395 -31.64 -8.88 -20.78
C GLU A 395 -32.65 -7.78 -20.39
N SER A 396 -32.21 -6.82 -19.58
CA SER A 396 -33.07 -5.78 -18.99
C SER A 396 -33.19 -4.50 -19.84
N GLY A 397 -32.25 -4.30 -20.77
CA GLY A 397 -32.08 -3.04 -21.52
C GLY A 397 -31.48 -1.90 -20.69
N THR A 398 -30.92 -2.21 -19.51
CA THR A 398 -30.44 -1.22 -18.53
C THR A 398 -28.91 -1.19 -18.50
N LYS A 399 -28.29 -0.03 -18.75
CA LYS A 399 -26.82 0.12 -18.81
C LYS A 399 -26.18 0.80 -17.60
N VAL A 400 -26.96 1.52 -16.80
CA VAL A 400 -26.43 2.18 -15.60
C VAL A 400 -26.24 1.13 -14.52
N VAL A 401 -25.05 1.07 -13.92
CA VAL A 401 -24.73 0.13 -12.86
C VAL A 401 -24.41 0.88 -11.57
N ILE A 402 -24.97 0.39 -10.47
CA ILE A 402 -24.73 0.89 -9.12
C ILE A 402 -24.26 -0.29 -8.28
N ALA A 403 -23.21 -0.13 -7.47
CA ALA A 403 -22.75 -1.16 -6.56
C ALA A 403 -22.73 -0.68 -5.11
N ASN A 404 -22.99 -1.58 -4.16
CA ASN A 404 -23.06 -1.26 -2.74
C ASN A 404 -21.69 -0.89 -2.10
N ALA A 405 -20.57 -1.25 -2.74
CA ALA A 405 -19.22 -1.05 -2.24
C ALA A 405 -18.30 -0.50 -3.33
N TYR A 406 -17.43 0.45 -2.98
CA TYR A 406 -16.54 1.11 -3.93
C TYR A 406 -15.60 0.14 -4.66
N MET A 407 -15.14 -0.92 -3.97
CA MET A 407 -14.31 -1.96 -4.58
C MET A 407 -15.08 -2.70 -5.69
N THR A 408 -16.33 -3.08 -5.43
CA THR A 408 -17.18 -3.74 -6.43
C THR A 408 -17.52 -2.79 -7.58
N ALA A 409 -17.86 -1.53 -7.29
CA ALA A 409 -18.10 -0.51 -8.29
C ALA A 409 -16.87 -0.33 -9.21
N SER A 410 -15.69 -0.22 -8.61
CA SER A 410 -14.44 -0.01 -9.36
C SER A 410 -14.07 -1.21 -10.23
N LEU A 411 -14.23 -2.44 -9.70
CA LEU A 411 -14.00 -3.67 -10.47
C LEU A 411 -14.96 -3.79 -11.65
N LEU A 412 -16.25 -3.54 -11.44
CA LEU A 412 -17.24 -3.52 -12.52
C LEU A 412 -16.91 -2.43 -13.55
N SER A 413 -16.52 -1.23 -13.11
CA SER A 413 -16.10 -0.14 -14.01
C SER A 413 -14.90 -0.54 -14.90
N PHE A 414 -14.01 -1.38 -14.38
CA PHE A 414 -12.83 -1.83 -15.12
C PHE A 414 -13.11 -3.00 -16.08
N TYR A 415 -13.95 -3.96 -15.66
CA TYR A 415 -14.16 -5.21 -16.39
C TYR A 415 -15.41 -5.23 -17.27
N LEU A 416 -16.37 -4.30 -17.09
CA LEU A 416 -17.51 -4.17 -17.99
C LEU A 416 -17.06 -3.66 -19.37
N PRO A 417 -17.70 -4.13 -20.46
CA PRO A 417 -17.43 -3.64 -21.80
C PRO A 417 -17.56 -2.12 -21.90
N GLY A 418 -16.57 -1.46 -22.49
CA GLY A 418 -16.55 0.00 -22.63
C GLY A 418 -16.09 0.76 -21.38
N GLN A 419 -15.76 0.05 -20.29
CA GLN A 419 -15.24 0.64 -19.05
C GLN A 419 -16.10 1.82 -18.52
N PRO A 420 -17.42 1.62 -18.34
CA PRO A 420 -18.32 2.67 -17.89
C PRO A 420 -18.00 3.10 -16.46
N ASP A 421 -18.52 4.25 -16.05
CA ASP A 421 -18.54 4.61 -14.65
C ASP A 421 -19.62 3.80 -13.92
N VAL A 422 -19.26 3.13 -12.83
CA VAL A 422 -20.20 2.45 -11.94
C VAL A 422 -20.32 3.24 -10.65
N TYR A 423 -21.55 3.47 -10.23
CA TYR A 423 -21.88 4.41 -9.16
C TYR A 423 -22.10 3.72 -7.82
N MET A 424 -22.28 4.53 -6.79
CA MET A 424 -22.66 4.07 -5.45
C MET A 424 -23.96 4.73 -4.97
N PRO A 425 -24.73 4.06 -4.08
CA PRO A 425 -25.88 4.69 -3.41
C PRO A 425 -25.44 5.90 -2.59
N LEU A 426 -26.26 6.95 -2.49
CA LEU A 426 -25.86 8.22 -1.82
C LEU A 426 -25.60 8.09 -0.31
N THR A 427 -26.20 7.09 0.34
CA THR A 427 -26.04 6.85 1.77
C THR A 427 -25.06 5.72 2.09
N SER A 428 -24.23 5.31 1.12
CA SER A 428 -23.26 4.25 1.34
C SER A 428 -22.12 4.74 2.23
N ALA A 429 -22.08 4.27 3.48
CA ALA A 429 -20.88 4.25 4.30
C ALA A 429 -20.05 2.99 3.96
N PRO A 430 -18.70 3.07 3.94
CA PRO A 430 -17.87 4.23 4.26
C PRO A 430 -17.78 5.27 3.11
N TYR A 431 -17.56 6.53 3.52
CA TYR A 431 -17.27 7.65 2.63
C TYR A 431 -16.04 7.34 1.76
N ASN A 432 -16.11 7.56 0.45
CA ASN A 432 -15.05 7.26 -0.50
C ASN A 432 -15.13 8.21 -1.71
N GLN A 433 -14.07 8.34 -2.50
CA GLN A 433 -14.00 9.24 -3.66
C GLN A 433 -15.19 9.19 -4.63
N LEU A 434 -15.85 8.04 -4.84
CA LEU A 434 -16.94 7.92 -5.82
C LEU A 434 -18.15 8.82 -5.48
N ILE A 435 -18.32 9.18 -4.21
CA ILE A 435 -19.44 10.04 -3.78
C ILE A 435 -19.11 11.54 -3.85
N LEU A 436 -17.83 11.89 -4.07
CA LEU A 436 -17.41 13.28 -4.36
C LEU A 436 -17.52 13.60 -5.85
N TRP A 437 -17.65 12.57 -6.68
CA TRP A 437 -17.84 12.70 -8.11
C TRP A 437 -19.32 12.69 -8.48
N PRO A 438 -19.67 13.16 -9.70
CA PRO A 438 -21.06 13.21 -10.14
C PRO A 438 -21.79 11.89 -9.93
N THR A 439 -22.93 11.97 -9.27
CA THR A 439 -23.70 10.79 -8.85
C THR A 439 -24.58 10.27 -10.00
N TYR A 440 -25.08 9.03 -9.88
CA TYR A 440 -26.01 8.49 -10.89
C TYR A 440 -27.28 9.34 -11.01
N ARG A 441 -27.70 10.06 -9.96
CA ARG A 441 -28.85 10.98 -10.03
C ARG A 441 -28.57 12.18 -10.93
N GLU A 442 -27.34 12.68 -10.94
CA GLU A 442 -26.94 13.84 -11.74
C GLU A 442 -26.69 13.45 -13.19
N VAL A 443 -26.00 12.33 -13.42
CA VAL A 443 -25.61 11.89 -14.77
C VAL A 443 -26.73 11.14 -15.48
N HIS A 444 -27.51 10.36 -14.73
CA HIS A 444 -28.55 9.46 -15.25
C HIS A 444 -29.89 9.64 -14.49
N PRO A 445 -30.48 10.85 -14.49
CA PRO A 445 -31.65 11.17 -13.67
C PRO A 445 -32.89 10.32 -14.01
N ASN A 446 -33.04 9.92 -15.28
CA ASN A 446 -34.25 9.27 -15.80
C ASN A 446 -34.01 7.85 -16.31
N GLU A 447 -32.81 7.30 -16.10
CA GLU A 447 -32.47 5.96 -16.57
C GLU A 447 -32.69 4.92 -15.47
N ASP A 448 -33.09 3.72 -15.89
CA ASP A 448 -33.09 2.53 -15.05
C ASP A 448 -31.65 2.19 -14.63
N ALA A 449 -31.48 1.44 -13.54
CA ALA A 449 -30.16 1.00 -13.08
C ALA A 449 -30.15 -0.46 -12.62
N ILE A 450 -29.01 -1.14 -12.76
CA ILE A 450 -28.73 -2.43 -12.14
C ILE A 450 -27.99 -2.19 -10.84
N PHE A 451 -28.58 -2.59 -9.71
CA PHE A 451 -27.93 -2.53 -8.40
C PHE A 451 -27.30 -3.86 -8.01
N VAL A 452 -25.98 -3.87 -7.81
CA VAL A 452 -25.20 -5.04 -7.43
C VAL A 452 -24.77 -4.96 -5.96
N THR A 453 -25.01 -6.01 -5.20
CA THR A 453 -24.76 -6.04 -3.76
C THR A 453 -24.41 -7.43 -3.25
N GLU A 454 -23.58 -7.52 -2.21
CA GLU A 454 -23.28 -8.79 -1.53
C GLU A 454 -24.46 -9.27 -0.66
N MET A 455 -25.39 -8.38 -0.33
CA MET A 455 -26.55 -8.67 0.50
C MET A 455 -27.80 -8.81 -0.37
N ASN A 456 -28.67 -9.76 -0.05
CA ASN A 456 -29.98 -9.89 -0.69
C ASN A 456 -30.98 -8.81 -0.19
N ARG A 457 -30.59 -7.55 -0.26
CA ARG A 457 -31.40 -6.39 0.13
C ARG A 457 -30.94 -5.13 -0.58
N VAL A 458 -31.90 -4.24 -0.83
CA VAL A 458 -31.68 -2.92 -1.43
C VAL A 458 -31.73 -1.85 -0.34
N PRO A 459 -30.77 -0.89 -0.29
CA PRO A 459 -30.77 0.20 0.67
C PRO A 459 -31.96 1.14 0.45
N ASN A 460 -32.44 1.78 1.52
CA ASN A 460 -33.61 2.67 1.45
C ASN A 460 -33.41 3.84 0.47
N SER A 461 -32.19 4.39 0.38
CA SER A 461 -31.89 5.46 -0.58
C SER A 461 -32.17 5.09 -2.03
N LEU A 462 -31.96 3.82 -2.41
CA LEU A 462 -32.34 3.35 -3.75
C LEU A 462 -33.84 3.10 -3.89
N LYS A 463 -34.53 2.68 -2.82
CA LYS A 463 -36.00 2.55 -2.84
C LYS A 463 -36.70 3.90 -3.00
N ASP A 464 -36.11 4.94 -2.43
CA ASP A 464 -36.60 6.32 -2.56
C ASP A 464 -36.41 6.83 -4.00
N ASP A 465 -35.38 6.35 -4.71
CA ASP A 465 -35.04 6.77 -6.07
C ASP A 465 -35.73 5.97 -7.18
N PHE A 466 -36.00 4.70 -6.92
CA PHE A 466 -36.53 3.77 -7.88
C PHE A 466 -37.83 3.17 -7.34
N PRO A 467 -38.99 3.61 -7.85
CA PRO A 467 -40.30 3.19 -7.32
C PRO A 467 -40.61 1.72 -7.59
N ASN A 468 -39.99 1.12 -8.61
CA ASN A 468 -40.15 -0.30 -8.91
C ASN A 468 -38.78 -0.98 -8.95
N ILE A 469 -38.60 -2.02 -8.15
CA ILE A 469 -37.37 -2.80 -8.07
C ILE A 469 -37.71 -4.27 -8.21
N GLU A 470 -37.18 -4.89 -9.26
CA GLU A 470 -37.39 -6.30 -9.55
C GLU A 470 -36.66 -7.20 -8.53
N SER A 471 -37.11 -8.44 -8.37
CA SER A 471 -36.49 -9.38 -7.42
C SER A 471 -35.04 -9.68 -7.77
N GLY A 472 -34.19 -9.79 -6.75
CA GLY A 472 -32.75 -9.96 -6.93
C GLY A 472 -32.38 -11.28 -7.62
N LYS A 473 -31.65 -11.21 -8.74
CA LYS A 473 -31.01 -12.35 -9.39
C LYS A 473 -29.72 -12.70 -8.65
N LEU A 474 -29.55 -13.96 -8.27
CA LEU A 474 -28.32 -14.45 -7.64
C LEU A 474 -27.19 -14.50 -8.67
N LEU A 475 -26.12 -13.75 -8.43
CA LEU A 475 -24.87 -13.81 -9.17
C LEU A 475 -23.89 -14.69 -8.42
N THR A 476 -23.35 -15.71 -9.07
CA THR A 476 -22.42 -16.65 -8.43
C THR A 476 -21.07 -16.48 -9.08
N ILE A 477 -20.11 -15.94 -8.35
CA ILE A 477 -18.73 -15.86 -8.81
C ILE A 477 -18.11 -17.23 -8.64
N THR A 478 -17.76 -17.86 -9.75
CA THR A 478 -17.13 -19.16 -9.77
C THR A 478 -15.70 -19.10 -10.28
N GLN A 479 -14.86 -19.98 -9.76
CA GLN A 479 -13.54 -20.24 -10.33
C GLN A 479 -13.27 -21.73 -10.23
N ASP A 480 -12.84 -22.33 -11.35
CA ASP A 480 -12.51 -23.76 -11.44
C ASP A 480 -13.64 -24.66 -10.88
N GLY A 481 -14.91 -24.27 -11.12
CA GLY A 481 -16.10 -25.00 -10.66
C GLY A 481 -16.48 -24.78 -9.19
N ARG A 482 -15.74 -23.96 -8.43
CA ARG A 482 -16.04 -23.64 -7.02
C ARG A 482 -16.62 -22.24 -6.90
N THR A 483 -17.64 -22.10 -6.05
CA THR A 483 -18.19 -20.78 -5.72
C THR A 483 -17.25 -20.05 -4.78
N ILE A 484 -16.74 -18.89 -5.19
CA ILE A 484 -15.91 -18.01 -4.35
C ILE A 484 -16.78 -17.07 -3.53
N ARG A 485 -17.74 -16.41 -4.20
CA ARG A 485 -18.58 -15.36 -3.62
C ARG A 485 -19.95 -15.34 -4.29
N LYS A 486 -20.96 -14.95 -3.53
CA LYS A 486 -22.34 -14.75 -4.01
C LYS A 486 -22.69 -13.27 -3.90
N LEU A 487 -23.29 -12.73 -4.96
CA LEU A 487 -23.86 -11.39 -4.99
C LEU A 487 -25.29 -11.47 -5.50
N TYR A 488 -26.01 -10.36 -5.39
CA TYR A 488 -27.36 -10.19 -5.88
C TYR A 488 -27.38 -8.97 -6.79
N ALA A 489 -28.09 -9.08 -7.90
CA ALA A 489 -28.37 -7.98 -8.81
C ALA A 489 -29.86 -7.69 -8.87
N PHE A 490 -30.24 -6.43 -8.68
CA PHE A 490 -31.61 -5.95 -8.72
C PHE A 490 -31.76 -4.99 -9.90
N VAL A 491 -32.81 -5.13 -10.70
CA VAL A 491 -33.13 -4.16 -11.75
C VAL A 491 -34.04 -3.10 -11.14
N CYS A 492 -33.53 -1.88 -11.05
CA CYS A 492 -34.19 -0.73 -10.46
C CYS A 492 -34.76 0.14 -11.59
N ARG A 493 -36.09 0.28 -11.64
CA ARG A 493 -36.81 0.97 -12.71
C ARG A 493 -37.24 2.37 -12.29
N ARG A 494 -37.00 3.37 -13.14
CA ARG A 494 -37.58 4.71 -13.02
C ARG A 494 -39.02 4.71 -13.52
N GLN A 495 -39.83 5.62 -13.01
CA GLN A 495 -41.18 5.82 -13.53
C GLN A 495 -41.06 6.48 -14.91
N ARG A 496 -41.56 5.82 -15.97
CA ARG A 496 -41.67 6.49 -17.28
C ARG A 496 -42.78 7.52 -17.17
N GLU A 497 -42.47 8.80 -17.35
CA GLU A 497 -43.50 9.81 -17.54
C GLU A 497 -44.35 9.40 -18.74
N THR A 498 -45.60 9.03 -18.48
CA THR A 498 -46.58 8.85 -19.55
C THR A 498 -46.87 10.22 -20.13
N SER A 499 -46.33 10.53 -21.31
CA SER A 499 -46.71 11.69 -22.11
C SER A 499 -48.14 11.53 -22.62
N ASN A 500 -49.12 11.63 -21.72
CA ASN A 500 -50.53 11.79 -22.05
C ASN A 500 -50.96 13.17 -21.56
N GLN A 501 -50.51 14.21 -22.25
CA GLN A 501 -51.32 15.43 -22.32
C GLN A 501 -52.26 15.27 -23.52
N PRO A 502 -53.58 15.26 -23.33
CA PRO A 502 -54.50 15.39 -24.45
C PRO A 502 -54.28 16.77 -25.05
N VAL A 503 -53.98 16.80 -26.36
CA VAL A 503 -54.09 18.02 -27.16
C VAL A 503 -55.54 18.53 -26.99
N PRO A 504 -55.77 19.75 -26.48
CA PRO A 504 -57.11 20.31 -26.44
C PRO A 504 -57.60 20.42 -27.89
N GLY A 505 -58.70 19.73 -28.18
CA GLY A 505 -59.37 19.79 -29.48
C GLY A 505 -59.77 21.24 -29.84
N THR A 506 -59.69 21.49 -31.14
CA THR A 506 -60.11 22.66 -31.93
C THR A 506 -61.25 23.49 -31.39
#